data_AF-A0A225UPK7-F1
#
_entry.id   AF-A0A225UPK7-F1
#
_cell.length_a   1.000
_cell.length_b   1.000
_cell.length_c   1.000
_cell.angle_alpha   90.00
_cell.angle_beta   90.00
_cell.angle_gamma   90.00
#
_symmetry.space_group_name_H-M   'P 1'
#
loop_
_entity.id
_entity.type
_entity.pdbx_description
1 polymer ?
#
loop_
_entity_poly.entity_id
_entity_poly.type
_entity_poly.pdbx_seq_one_letter_code
_entity_poly.pdbx_strand_id
1 'polypeptide(L)'
;MFGIMITSKWGLHWNWRWMIVITGAVVIVVDCTVSMLVVWDIFRNQWFWLGPPIAVQLPYGVGWIISTFITVGLAGLGNEAAVYGLITTVTNVAVWSVMTNIMAIFTSTACLVLAGGTGC
;
A
#
# COMPACT_ATOMS: atom_id res chain seq x y z
N MET A 1 0.21 7.54 -15.86
CA MET A 1 -0.12 8.98 -15.89
C MET A 1 -1.59 9.29 -16.19
N PHE A 2 -2.28 8.51 -17.03
CA PHE A 2 -3.73 8.71 -17.31
C PHE A 2 -4.64 8.64 -16.07
N GLY A 3 -4.37 7.70 -15.15
CA GLY A 3 -5.16 7.54 -13.92
C GLY A 3 -5.16 8.80 -13.05
N ILE A 4 -4.02 9.50 -12.96
CA ILE A 4 -3.85 10.72 -12.16
C ILE A 4 -4.61 11.91 -12.78
N MET A 5 -4.68 12.00 -14.11
CA MET A 5 -5.43 13.05 -14.81
C MET A 5 -6.94 12.88 -14.65
N ILE A 6 -7.43 11.64 -14.59
CA ILE A 6 -8.86 11.34 -14.39
C ILE A 6 -9.26 11.62 -12.95
N THR A 7 -8.47 11.19 -11.96
CA THR A 7 -8.76 11.46 -10.54
C THR A 7 -8.57 12.92 -10.16
N SER A 8 -7.71 13.71 -10.81
CA SER A 8 -7.60 15.15 -10.49
C SER A 8 -8.78 15.98 -11.01
N LYS A 9 -9.36 15.61 -12.16
CA LYS A 9 -10.55 16.31 -12.72
C LYS A 9 -11.87 15.90 -12.08
N TRP A 10 -12.03 14.62 -11.75
CA TRP A 10 -13.32 14.06 -11.30
C TRP A 10 -13.31 13.59 -9.84
N GLY A 11 -12.13 13.28 -9.28
CA GLY A 11 -12.02 12.74 -7.93
C GLY A 11 -12.29 13.74 -6.82
N LEU A 12 -12.22 15.05 -7.09
CA LEU A 12 -12.42 16.09 -6.07
C LEU A 12 -13.87 16.16 -5.55
N HIS A 13 -14.85 15.85 -6.41
CA HIS A 13 -16.28 15.88 -6.06
C HIS A 13 -16.81 14.54 -5.52
N TRP A 14 -16.00 13.49 -5.54
CA TRP A 14 -16.42 12.17 -5.09
C TRP A 14 -16.15 11.94 -3.61
N ASN A 15 -17.08 11.24 -2.96
CA ASN A 15 -16.89 10.78 -1.60
C ASN A 15 -15.76 9.74 -1.56
N TRP A 16 -14.61 10.14 -1.01
CA TRP A 16 -13.42 9.30 -0.86
C TRP A 16 -13.72 7.95 -0.17
N ARG A 17 -14.66 7.94 0.79
CA ARG A 17 -15.13 6.73 1.49
C ARG A 17 -15.65 5.68 0.51
N TRP A 18 -16.53 6.10 -0.40
CA TRP A 18 -17.10 5.21 -1.41
C TRP A 18 -16.07 4.81 -2.46
N MET A 19 -15.09 5.66 -2.75
CA MET A 19 -14.03 5.34 -3.71
C MET A 19 -13.16 4.18 -3.24
N ILE A 20 -12.77 4.15 -1.96
CA ILE A 20 -12.02 3.03 -1.35
C ILE A 20 -12.85 1.75 -1.34
N VAL A 21 -14.12 1.85 -0.91
CA VAL A 21 -15.01 0.69 -0.82
C VAL A 21 -15.26 0.06 -2.20
N ILE A 22 -15.52 0.87 -3.23
CA ILE A 22 -15.80 0.38 -4.58
C ILE A 22 -14.55 -0.25 -5.21
N THR A 23 -13.39 0.42 -5.13
CA THR A 23 -12.15 -0.14 -5.70
C THR A 23 -11.69 -1.40 -4.97
N GLY A 24 -11.83 -1.45 -3.64
CA GLY A 24 -11.55 -2.65 -2.86
C GLY A 24 -12.48 -3.82 -3.23
N ALA A 25 -13.78 -3.56 -3.31
CA ALA A 25 -14.77 -4.59 -3.67
C ALA A 25 -14.52 -5.18 -5.07
N VAL A 26 -14.24 -4.33 -6.07
CA VAL A 26 -13.94 -4.78 -7.44
C VAL A 26 -12.71 -5.70 -7.46
N VAL A 27 -11.64 -5.32 -6.76
CA VAL A 27 -10.41 -6.12 -6.74
C VAL A 27 -10.61 -7.44 -6.00
N ILE A 28 -11.34 -7.46 -4.89
CA ILE A 28 -11.67 -8.70 -4.18
C ILE A 28 -12.48 -9.64 -5.09
N VAL A 29 -13.47 -9.12 -5.82
CA VAL A 29 -14.28 -9.94 -6.74
C VAL A 29 -13.42 -10.52 -7.86
N VAL A 30 -12.54 -9.71 -8.47
CA VAL A 30 -11.64 -10.19 -9.52
C VAL A 30 -10.67 -11.25 -8.99
N ASP A 31 -10.07 -11.01 -7.82
CA ASP A 31 -9.13 -11.94 -7.18
C ASP A 31 -9.80 -13.29 -6.82
N CYS A 32 -11.00 -13.23 -6.24
CA CYS A 32 -11.79 -14.41 -5.92
C CYS A 32 -12.16 -15.20 -7.18
N THR A 33 -12.52 -14.50 -8.26
CA THR A 33 -12.90 -15.14 -9.53
C THR A 33 -11.70 -15.82 -10.18
N VAL A 34 -10.55 -15.14 -10.25
CA VAL A 34 -9.31 -15.71 -10.81
C VAL A 34 -8.83 -16.90 -9.98
N SER A 35 -8.85 -16.78 -8.65
CA SER A 35 -8.45 -17.86 -7.74
C SER A 35 -9.34 -19.09 -7.88
N MET A 36 -10.66 -18.91 -8.01
CA MET A 36 -11.56 -20.05 -8.28
C MET A 36 -11.24 -20.70 -9.63
N LEU A 37 -11.13 -19.94 -10.72
CA LEU A 37 -10.85 -20.50 -12.05
C LEU A 37 -9.53 -21.29 -12.12
N VAL A 38 -8.54 -20.87 -11.34
CA VAL A 38 -7.26 -21.57 -11.18
C VAL A 38 -7.42 -22.90 -10.42
N VAL A 39 -8.21 -22.92 -9.33
CA VAL A 39 -8.37 -24.11 -8.49
C VAL A 39 -9.09 -25.23 -9.24
N TRP A 40 -10.06 -24.89 -10.09
CA TRP A 40 -10.82 -25.85 -10.91
C TRP A 40 -10.10 -26.25 -12.23
N ASP A 41 -8.82 -25.91 -12.37
CA ASP A 41 -7.91 -26.30 -13.47
C ASP A 41 -8.42 -25.94 -14.88
N ILE A 42 -9.14 -24.83 -15.03
CA ILE A 42 -9.66 -24.37 -16.33
C ILE A 42 -8.57 -23.65 -17.13
N PHE A 43 -7.79 -22.76 -16.47
CA PHE A 43 -6.66 -22.05 -17.09
C PHE A 43 -5.48 -21.94 -16.11
N ARG A 44 -4.45 -22.75 -16.33
CA ARG A 44 -3.22 -22.75 -15.52
C ARG A 44 -2.06 -22.12 -16.29
N ASN A 45 -2.04 -20.78 -16.33
CA ASN A 45 -0.95 -20.01 -16.93
C ASN A 45 -0.29 -19.12 -15.87
N GLN A 46 1.04 -19.06 -15.88
CA GLN A 46 1.85 -18.26 -14.95
C GLN A 46 1.48 -16.76 -15.01
N TRP A 47 1.16 -16.26 -16.21
CA TRP A 47 0.68 -14.89 -16.40
C TRP A 47 -0.71 -14.65 -15.80
N PHE A 48 -1.55 -15.68 -15.74
CA PHE A 48 -2.89 -15.61 -15.16
C PHE A 48 -2.83 -15.58 -13.63
N TRP A 49 -1.86 -16.27 -13.03
CA TRP A 49 -1.54 -16.19 -11.59
C TRP A 49 -0.88 -14.87 -11.18
N LEU A 50 -0.10 -14.26 -12.07
CA LEU A 50 0.57 -12.99 -11.81
C LEU A 50 -0.38 -11.78 -11.96
N GLY A 51 -1.51 -11.95 -12.67
CA GLY A 51 -2.49 -10.90 -12.89
C GLY A 51 -3.10 -10.32 -11.60
N PRO A 52 -3.63 -11.15 -10.67
CA PRO A 52 -4.21 -10.68 -9.43
C PRO A 52 -3.29 -9.79 -8.56
N PRO A 53 -2.03 -10.15 -8.27
CA PRO A 53 -1.16 -9.27 -7.47
C PRO A 53 -0.86 -7.93 -8.16
N ILE A 54 -0.82 -7.89 -9.50
CA ILE A 54 -0.70 -6.64 -10.25
C ILE A 54 -1.99 -5.80 -10.13
N ALA A 55 -3.16 -6.45 -10.18
CA ALA A 55 -4.44 -5.78 -10.01
C ALA A 55 -4.63 -5.22 -8.59
N VAL A 56 -4.09 -5.87 -7.56
CA VAL A 56 -4.12 -5.41 -6.16
C VAL A 56 -3.17 -4.23 -5.89
N GLN A 57 -2.13 -4.03 -6.69
CA GLN A 57 -1.28 -2.84 -6.58
C GLN A 57 -2.01 -1.54 -6.97
N LEU A 58 -3.00 -1.61 -7.86
CA LEU A 58 -3.80 -0.46 -8.26
C LEU A 58 -4.63 0.15 -7.11
N PRO A 59 -5.48 -0.59 -6.37
CA PRO A 59 -6.21 -0.04 -5.23
C PRO A 59 -5.26 0.38 -4.11
N TYR A 60 -4.11 -0.27 -3.94
CA TYR A 60 -3.10 0.16 -2.98
C TYR A 60 -2.55 1.55 -3.35
N GLY A 61 -2.25 1.78 -4.62
CA GLY A 61 -1.85 3.09 -5.14
C GLY A 61 -2.94 4.16 -5.02
N VAL A 62 -4.21 3.79 -5.29
CA VAL A 62 -5.36 4.70 -5.11
C VAL A 62 -5.54 5.06 -3.63
N GLY A 63 -5.43 4.09 -2.72
CA GLY A 63 -5.49 4.32 -1.28
C GLY A 63 -4.38 5.24 -0.79
N TRP A 64 -3.16 5.06 -1.30
CA TRP A 64 -2.04 5.96 -0.99
C TRP A 64 -2.32 7.40 -1.43
N ILE A 65 -2.82 7.61 -2.65
CA ILE A 65 -3.18 8.93 -3.17
C ILE A 65 -4.31 9.58 -2.35
N ILE A 66 -5.36 8.83 -2.02
CA ILE A 66 -6.45 9.36 -1.18
C ILE A 66 -5.92 9.78 0.20
N SER A 67 -5.02 8.98 0.79
CA SER A 67 -4.39 9.28 2.07
C SER A 67 -3.59 10.57 2.04
N THR A 68 -2.90 10.88 0.94
CA THR A 68 -2.14 12.14 0.82
C THR A 68 -3.08 13.34 0.75
N PHE A 69 -4.17 13.26 -0.02
CA PHE A 69 -5.18 14.33 -0.13
C PHE A 69 -5.88 14.61 1.20
N ILE A 70 -6.24 13.57 1.96
CA ILE A 70 -6.86 13.75 3.27
C ILE A 70 -5.87 14.38 4.25
N THR A 71 -4.61 13.97 4.22
CA THR A 71 -3.56 14.51 5.10
C THR A 71 -3.37 16.01 4.90
N VAL A 72 -3.31 16.48 3.65
CA VAL A 72 -3.18 17.93 3.36
C VAL A 72 -4.49 18.68 3.60
N GLY A 73 -5.65 18.04 3.41
CA GLY A 73 -6.95 18.67 3.68
C GLY A 73 -7.28 18.83 5.16
N LEU A 74 -6.66 18.03 6.04
CA LEU A 74 -6.78 18.13 7.50
C LEU A 74 -5.75 19.07 8.12
N ALA A 75 -4.65 19.34 7.44
CA ALA A 75 -3.63 20.25 7.91
C ALA A 75 -4.13 21.71 7.84
N GLY A 76 -3.71 22.53 8.80
CA GLY A 76 -3.98 23.96 8.75
C GLY A 76 -3.30 24.62 7.55
N LEU A 77 -3.91 25.68 7.03
CA LEU A 77 -3.39 26.46 5.89
C LEU A 77 -1.91 26.83 6.10
N GLY A 78 -1.07 26.52 5.13
CA GLY A 78 0.37 26.80 5.15
C GLY A 78 1.25 25.78 5.86
N ASN A 79 0.67 24.79 6.56
CA ASN A 79 1.43 23.72 7.24
C ASN A 79 1.30 22.33 6.56
N GLU A 80 0.64 22.28 5.40
CA GLU A 80 0.26 21.04 4.70
C GLU A 80 1.46 20.14 4.38
N ALA A 81 2.54 20.73 3.85
CA ALA A 81 3.75 20.01 3.49
C ALA A 81 4.51 19.48 4.72
N ALA A 82 4.50 20.23 5.83
CA ALA A 82 5.18 19.82 7.05
C ALA A 82 4.45 18.66 7.75
N VAL A 83 3.11 18.68 7.78
CA VAL A 83 2.30 17.56 8.31
C VAL A 83 2.51 16.30 7.47
N TYR A 84 2.48 16.44 6.15
CA TYR A 84 2.74 15.31 5.25
C TYR A 84 4.18 14.77 5.39
N GLY A 85 5.18 15.64 5.49
CA GLY A 85 6.57 15.28 5.75
C GLY A 85 6.77 14.57 7.09
N LEU A 86 6.08 15.01 8.14
CA LEU A 86 6.13 14.35 9.44
C LEU A 86 5.54 12.94 9.39
N ILE A 87 4.36 12.78 8.79
CA ILE A 87 3.69 11.46 8.72
C ILE A 87 4.53 10.46 7.90
N THR A 88 5.12 10.91 6.79
CA THR A 88 5.97 10.07 5.94
C THR A 88 7.28 9.68 6.62
N THR A 89 7.90 10.58 7.39
CA THR A 89 9.12 10.25 8.14
C THR A 89 8.84 9.27 9.29
N VAL A 90 7.77 9.50 10.06
CA VAL A 90 7.35 8.59 11.14
C VAL A 90 7.04 7.19 10.62
N THR A 91 6.31 7.07 9.50
CA THR A 91 6.00 5.76 8.91
C THR A 91 7.25 5.03 8.43
N ASN A 92 8.19 5.72 7.78
CA ASN A 92 9.45 5.11 7.36
C ASN A 92 10.29 4.63 8.56
N VAL A 93 10.42 5.44 9.61
CA VAL A 93 11.17 5.05 10.82
C VAL A 93 10.50 3.87 11.53
N ALA A 94 9.17 3.84 11.61
CA ALA A 94 8.43 2.75 12.24
C ALA A 94 8.66 1.40 11.55
N VAL A 95 8.66 1.36 10.21
CA VAL A 95 8.91 0.13 9.45
C VAL A 95 10.32 -0.41 9.75
N TRP A 96 11.33 0.46 9.73
CA TRP A 96 12.70 0.08 10.06
C TRP A 96 12.82 -0.41 11.50
N SER A 97 12.17 0.27 12.44
CA SER A 97 12.18 -0.12 13.85
C SER A 97 11.56 -1.52 14.06
N VAL A 98 10.42 -1.81 13.45
CA VAL A 98 9.79 -3.13 13.58
C VAL A 98 10.71 -4.21 12.99
N MET A 99 11.32 -3.95 11.83
CA MET A 99 12.23 -4.91 11.21
C MET A 99 13.49 -5.18 12.05
N THR A 100 14.10 -4.15 12.66
CA THR A 100 15.27 -4.35 13.53
C THR A 100 14.92 -5.11 14.80
N ASN A 101 13.75 -4.84 15.40
CA ASN A 101 13.25 -5.61 16.54
C ASN A 101 13.01 -7.08 16.18
N ILE A 102 12.47 -7.38 14.99
CA ILE A 102 12.28 -8.76 14.53
C ILE A 102 13.63 -9.46 14.30
N MET A 103 14.61 -8.78 13.70
CA MET A 103 15.95 -9.35 13.50
C MET A 103 16.67 -9.65 14.82
N ALA A 104 16.41 -8.87 15.87
CA ALA A 104 16.95 -9.10 17.21
C ALA A 104 16.37 -10.34 17.91
N ILE A 105 15.15 -10.78 17.54
CA ILE A 105 14.51 -11.97 18.11
C ILE A 105 15.15 -13.26 17.60
N PHE A 106 15.58 -13.30 16.33
CA PHE A 106 16.18 -14.50 15.75
C PHE A 106 17.68 -14.55 16.03
N THR A 107 18.14 -15.62 16.71
CA THR A 107 19.55 -15.83 17.07
C THR A 107 20.50 -15.82 15.86
N SER A 108 20.01 -16.20 14.67
CA SER A 108 20.80 -16.16 13.42
C SER A 108 21.05 -14.75 12.87
N THR A 109 20.25 -13.75 13.26
CA THR A 109 20.37 -12.36 12.79
C THR A 109 20.60 -11.35 13.93
N ALA A 110 20.57 -11.79 15.18
CA ALA A 110 20.74 -10.93 16.36
C ALA A 110 22.13 -10.27 16.43
N CYS A 111 23.15 -10.89 15.83
CA CYS A 111 24.52 -10.37 15.82
C CYS A 111 24.75 -9.26 14.77
N LEU A 112 23.79 -8.98 13.88
CA LEU A 112 23.93 -7.91 12.88
C LEU A 112 24.01 -6.53 13.55
N VAL A 113 24.93 -5.66 13.11
CA VAL A 113 25.08 -4.29 13.64
C VAL A 113 23.79 -3.47 13.52
N LEU A 114 23.02 -3.70 12.45
CA LEU A 114 21.70 -3.07 12.24
C LEU A 114 20.64 -3.50 13.27
N ALA A 115 20.81 -4.67 13.91
CA ALA A 115 19.96 -5.17 14.98
C ALA A 115 20.50 -4.80 16.39
N GLY A 116 21.60 -4.06 16.48
CA GLY A 116 22.27 -3.71 17.74
C GLY A 116 23.30 -4.73 18.22
N GLY A 117 23.63 -5.74 17.41
CA GLY A 117 24.67 -6.73 17.70
C GLY A 117 26.09 -6.21 17.43
N THR A 118 27.09 -6.89 18.00
CA THR A 118 28.52 -6.52 17.87
C THR A 118 29.18 -6.97 16.57
N GLY A 119 28.41 -7.52 15.61
CA GLY A 119 28.93 -8.23 14.45
C GLY A 119 29.13 -9.72 14.73
N CYS A 120 28.91 -10.56 13.71
CA CYS A 120 29.31 -11.97 13.71
C CYS A 120 30.79 -12.10 13.34
#